data_AF-A0A0F9R8G8-F1
#
_entry.id   AF-A0A0F9R8G8-F1
#
_cell.length_a   1.000
_cell.length_b   1.000
_cell.length_c   1.000
_cell.angle_alpha   90.00
_cell.angle_beta   90.00
_cell.angle_gamma   90.00
#
_symmetry.space_group_name_H-M   'P 1'
#
loop_
_entity.id
_entity.type
_entity.pdbx_description
1 polymer ?
#
loop_
_entity_poly.entity_id
_entity_poly.type
_entity_poly.pdbx_seq_one_letter_code
_entity_poly.pdbx_strand_id
1 'polypeptide(L)'
;MKKFNSYRQTKVNWGKSQANICKLLGRFNITDTRFTFLQSQNKLICEFNYPTEIKEKPVNIGIRIIIPVPESKDTEQAKNQIHRALYYYLKSKFEALEFNLVEFTQEFMPHIVLFDKKGVSRTAYELFEPQYKKNLLTGNQSEIKLIGDGK
;
A
#
# COMPACT_ATOMS: atom_id res chain seq x y z
N MET A 1 16.42 8.69 12.12
CA MET A 1 16.50 7.48 11.28
C MET A 1 15.72 6.34 11.96
N LYS A 2 14.79 5.65 11.27
CA LYS A 2 13.96 4.61 11.91
C LYS A 2 14.63 3.23 11.81
N LYS A 3 15.01 2.65 12.95
CA LYS A 3 15.35 1.22 13.09
C LYS A 3 14.06 0.44 13.34
N PHE A 4 13.83 -0.65 12.61
CA PHE A 4 12.69 -1.54 12.84
C PHE A 4 13.13 -2.79 13.61
N ASN A 5 12.48 -3.08 14.73
CA ASN A 5 12.78 -4.25 15.56
C ASN A 5 12.02 -5.51 15.10
N SER A 6 10.78 -5.36 14.63
CA SER A 6 9.94 -6.47 14.20
C SER A 6 10.54 -7.20 13.01
N TYR A 7 10.57 -8.54 13.06
CA TYR A 7 11.12 -9.41 12.03
C TYR A 7 12.61 -9.20 11.71
N ARG A 8 13.36 -8.43 12.51
CA ARG A 8 14.79 -8.16 12.29
C ARG A 8 15.64 -9.43 12.21
N GLN A 9 15.24 -10.47 12.92
CA GLN A 9 15.90 -11.78 12.95
C GLN A 9 15.14 -12.84 12.15
N THR A 10 14.26 -12.44 11.23
CA THR A 10 13.55 -13.42 10.40
C THR A 10 14.56 -14.24 9.60
N LYS A 11 14.34 -15.56 9.58
CA LYS A 11 15.09 -16.52 8.75
C LYS A 11 14.35 -16.85 7.44
N VAL A 12 13.15 -16.26 7.26
CA VAL A 12 12.33 -16.49 6.07
C VAL A 12 12.85 -15.65 4.93
N ASN A 13 13.30 -16.31 3.85
CA ASN A 13 13.73 -15.65 2.63
C ASN A 13 12.60 -14.79 2.04
N TRP A 14 12.94 -13.61 1.52
CA TRP A 14 12.00 -12.66 0.96
C TRP A 14 11.17 -13.25 -0.18
N GLY A 15 11.75 -14.12 -1.02
CA GLY A 15 11.06 -14.78 -2.12
C GLY A 15 9.93 -15.70 -1.64
N LYS A 16 10.12 -16.38 -0.51
CA LYS A 16 9.05 -17.17 0.13
C LYS A 16 7.93 -16.27 0.65
N SER A 17 8.27 -15.12 1.24
CA SER A 17 7.27 -14.16 1.70
C SER A 17 6.50 -13.53 0.53
N GLN A 18 7.19 -13.19 -0.57
CA GLN A 18 6.58 -12.70 -1.81
C GLN A 18 5.64 -13.72 -2.42
N ALA A 19 6.06 -14.99 -2.53
CA ALA A 19 5.19 -16.08 -3.01
C ALA A 19 3.94 -16.25 -2.14
N ASN A 20 4.09 -16.16 -0.81
CA ASN A 20 2.95 -16.21 0.11
C ASN A 20 2.01 -15.00 -0.06
N ILE A 21 2.53 -13.80 -0.36
CA ILE A 21 1.71 -12.64 -0.69
C ILE A 21 0.94 -12.89 -1.98
N CYS A 22 1.59 -13.34 -3.06
CA CYS A 22 0.90 -13.65 -4.31
C CYS A 22 -0.19 -14.71 -4.11
N LYS A 23 0.09 -15.75 -3.31
CA LYS A 23 -0.90 -16.79 -2.97
C LYS A 23 -2.07 -16.23 -2.15
N LEU A 24 -1.81 -15.32 -1.22
CA LEU A 24 -2.85 -14.64 -0.45
C LEU A 24 -3.73 -13.80 -1.37
N LEU A 25 -3.14 -12.93 -2.19
CA LEU A 25 -3.84 -12.05 -3.12
C LEU A 25 -4.67 -12.84 -4.15
N GLY A 26 -4.13 -13.95 -4.66
CA GLY A 26 -4.82 -14.83 -5.59
C GLY A 26 -6.12 -15.45 -5.04
N ARG A 27 -6.28 -15.58 -3.71
CA ARG A 27 -7.56 -16.02 -3.10
C ARG A 27 -8.69 -15.01 -3.28
N PHE A 28 -8.34 -13.76 -3.54
CA PHE A 28 -9.27 -12.64 -3.74
C PHE A 28 -9.34 -12.21 -5.21
N ASN A 29 -8.97 -13.10 -6.15
CA ASN A 29 -8.91 -12.82 -7.59
C ASN A 29 -8.01 -11.63 -7.97
N ILE A 30 -7.07 -11.25 -7.10
CA ILE A 30 -6.10 -10.20 -7.39
C ILE A 30 -4.96 -10.82 -8.19
N THR A 31 -4.81 -10.38 -9.44
CA THR A 31 -3.72 -10.74 -10.35
C THR A 31 -2.75 -9.57 -10.53
N ASP A 32 -1.68 -9.79 -11.30
CA ASP A 32 -0.74 -8.73 -11.71
C ASP A 32 -0.06 -7.98 -10.56
N THR A 33 0.20 -8.69 -9.45
CA THR A 33 0.95 -8.14 -8.32
C THR A 33 2.40 -7.86 -8.72
N ARG A 34 2.86 -6.64 -8.46
CA ARG A 34 4.21 -6.18 -8.76
C ARG A 34 4.94 -5.78 -7.48
N PHE A 35 6.21 -6.18 -7.39
CA PHE A 35 7.12 -5.76 -6.34
C PHE A 35 8.30 -5.03 -6.98
N THR A 36 8.53 -3.79 -6.57
CA THR A 36 9.62 -2.95 -7.08
C THR A 36 10.50 -2.51 -5.93
N PHE A 37 11.76 -2.92 -5.93
CA PHE A 37 12.73 -2.49 -4.93
C PHE A 37 13.55 -1.31 -5.47
N LEU A 38 13.26 -0.10 -5.00
CA LEU A 38 13.96 1.12 -5.38
C LEU A 38 15.15 1.33 -4.46
N GLN A 39 16.31 0.77 -4.83
CA GLN A 39 17.55 0.88 -4.03
C GLN A 39 17.94 2.34 -3.77
N SER A 40 17.87 3.20 -4.78
CA SER A 40 18.24 4.62 -4.68
C SER A 40 17.37 5.42 -3.72
N GLN A 41 16.16 4.95 -3.43
CA GLN A 41 15.23 5.59 -2.50
C GLN A 41 15.01 4.77 -1.22
N ASN A 42 15.71 3.64 -1.09
CA ASN A 42 15.56 2.68 0.00
C ASN A 42 14.09 2.32 0.30
N LYS A 43 13.34 1.96 -0.76
CA LYS A 43 11.90 1.65 -0.68
C LYS A 43 11.58 0.32 -1.38
N LEU A 44 10.63 -0.41 -0.81
CA LEU A 44 9.89 -1.46 -1.49
C LEU A 44 8.51 -0.91 -1.86
N ILE A 45 8.11 -1.08 -3.11
CA ILE A 45 6.77 -0.77 -3.60
C ILE A 45 6.07 -2.08 -3.93
N CYS A 46 4.88 -2.27 -3.39
CA CYS A 46 3.98 -3.36 -3.74
C CYS A 46 2.74 -2.77 -4.42
N GLU A 47 2.48 -3.18 -5.65
CA GLU A 47 1.33 -2.72 -6.45
C GLU A 47 0.48 -3.90 -6.88
N PHE A 48 -0.83 -3.74 -6.89
CA PHE A 48 -1.78 -4.71 -7.43
C PHE A 48 -3.11 -4.04 -7.78
N ASN A 49 -3.91 -4.69 -8.61
CA ASN A 49 -5.26 -4.24 -8.95
C ASN A 49 -6.30 -5.12 -8.27
N TYR A 50 -7.26 -4.52 -7.59
CA TYR A 50 -8.39 -5.23 -7.03
C TYR A 50 -9.59 -5.14 -7.99
N PRO A 51 -10.00 -6.26 -8.63
CA PRO A 51 -11.19 -6.28 -9.45
C PRO A 51 -12.43 -6.22 -8.55
N THR A 52 -13.34 -5.31 -8.87
CA THR A 52 -14.62 -5.16 -8.17
C THR A 52 -15.67 -4.57 -9.11
N GLU A 53 -16.90 -4.44 -8.63
CA GLU A 53 -17.99 -3.80 -9.35
C GLU A 53 -18.47 -2.57 -8.61
N ILE A 54 -18.65 -1.46 -9.33
CA ILE A 54 -19.28 -0.24 -8.81
C ILE A 54 -20.44 0.10 -9.74
N LYS A 55 -21.66 0.06 -9.21
CA LYS A 55 -22.90 0.30 -9.99
C LYS A 55 -22.95 -0.59 -11.25
N GLU A 56 -22.74 -1.89 -11.06
CA GLU A 56 -22.76 -2.92 -12.13
C GLU A 56 -21.70 -2.74 -13.23
N LYS A 57 -20.73 -1.86 -13.01
CA LYS A 57 -19.59 -1.70 -13.91
C LYS A 57 -18.36 -2.36 -13.32
N PRO A 58 -17.69 -3.27 -14.06
CA PRO A 58 -16.42 -3.82 -13.62
C PRO A 58 -15.39 -2.69 -13.58
N VAL A 59 -14.71 -2.57 -12.45
CA VAL A 59 -13.66 -1.60 -12.21
C VAL A 59 -12.48 -2.26 -11.52
N ASN A 60 -11.29 -1.76 -11.80
CA ASN A 60 -10.07 -2.18 -11.11
C ASN A 60 -9.60 -1.05 -10.21
N ILE A 61 -9.56 -1.30 -8.91
CA ILE A 61 -9.00 -0.36 -7.94
C ILE A 61 -7.49 -0.64 -7.85
N GLY A 62 -6.68 0.29 -8.35
CA GLY A 62 -5.23 0.21 -8.22
C GLY A 62 -4.79 0.49 -6.79
N ILE A 63 -3.96 -0.38 -6.23
CA ILE A 63 -3.37 -0.26 -4.90
C ILE A 63 -1.86 -0.09 -5.03
N ARG A 64 -1.29 0.87 -4.31
CA ARG A 64 0.16 1.09 -4.19
C ARG A 64 0.54 1.24 -2.72
N ILE A 65 1.31 0.28 -2.21
CA ILE A 65 1.85 0.29 -0.85
C ILE A 65 3.34 0.61 -0.94
N ILE A 66 3.75 1.74 -0.36
CA ILE A 66 5.15 2.19 -0.33
C ILE A 66 5.70 1.94 1.06
N ILE A 67 6.78 1.16 1.13
CA ILE A 67 7.35 0.73 2.40
C ILE A 67 8.82 1.17 2.48
N PRO A 68 9.20 1.97 3.49
CA PRO A 68 10.61 2.29 3.70
C PRO A 68 11.34 1.03 4.12
N VAL A 69 12.47 0.76 3.46
CA VAL A 69 13.34 -0.36 3.80
C VAL A 69 14.28 0.11 4.92
N PRO A 70 14.46 -0.66 6.01
CA PRO A 70 15.43 -0.29 7.03
C PRO A 70 16.83 -0.22 6.44
N GLU A 71 17.60 0.80 6.82
CA GLU A 71 19.04 0.78 6.58
C GLU A 71 19.66 -0.42 7.29
N SER A 72 20.36 -1.24 6.52
CA SER A 72 21.04 -2.44 6.98
C SER A 72 22.36 -2.58 6.23
N LYS A 73 23.40 -3.04 6.94
CA LYS A 73 24.65 -3.49 6.29
C LYS A 73 24.42 -4.75 5.45
N ASP A 74 23.35 -5.49 5.75
CA ASP A 74 22.92 -6.67 5.02
C ASP A 74 21.60 -6.36 4.29
N THR A 75 21.73 -6.11 2.99
CA THR A 75 20.61 -5.80 2.09
C THR A 75 19.62 -6.97 1.97
N GLU A 76 20.10 -8.21 2.00
CA GLU A 76 19.23 -9.38 1.91
C GLU A 76 18.42 -9.55 3.19
N GLN A 77 19.03 -9.31 4.35
CA GLN A 77 18.29 -9.32 5.62
C GLN A 77 17.23 -8.21 5.68
N ALA A 78 17.52 -7.02 5.14
CA ALA A 78 16.52 -5.95 5.03
C ALA A 78 15.34 -6.34 4.12
N LYS A 79 15.62 -6.98 2.99
CA LYS A 79 14.57 -7.53 2.11
C LYS A 79 13.75 -8.61 2.81
N ASN A 80 14.39 -9.53 3.52
CA ASN A 80 13.70 -10.59 4.28
C ASN A 80 12.76 -9.97 5.33
N GLN A 81 13.26 -9.01 6.10
CA GLN A 81 12.49 -8.30 7.12
C GLN A 81 11.27 -7.61 6.52
N ILE A 82 11.45 -6.84 5.44
CA ILE A 82 10.37 -6.01 4.90
C ILE A 82 9.29 -6.81 4.18
N HIS A 83 9.66 -7.86 3.44
CA HIS A 83 8.67 -8.75 2.82
C HIS A 83 7.91 -9.55 3.88
N ARG A 84 8.56 -9.92 4.98
CA ARG A 84 7.89 -10.61 6.09
C ARG A 84 6.87 -9.70 6.78
N ALA A 85 7.25 -8.44 7.01
CA ALA A 85 6.34 -7.44 7.54
C ALA A 85 5.15 -7.19 6.60
N LEU A 86 5.42 -7.01 5.30
CA LEU A 86 4.38 -6.83 4.28
C LEU A 86 3.41 -8.01 4.21
N TYR A 87 3.93 -9.25 4.28
CA TYR A 87 3.10 -10.45 4.28
C TYR A 87 2.08 -10.42 5.43
N TYR A 88 2.53 -10.15 6.65
CA TYR A 88 1.61 -10.14 7.80
C TYR A 88 0.67 -8.95 7.80
N TYR A 89 1.13 -7.79 7.31
CA TYR A 89 0.28 -6.63 7.11
C TYR A 89 -0.85 -6.93 6.13
N LEU A 90 -0.55 -7.47 4.94
CA LEU A 90 -1.59 -7.84 3.98
C LEU A 90 -2.47 -8.95 4.52
N LYS A 91 -1.89 -9.98 5.15
CA LYS A 91 -2.66 -11.07 5.76
C LYS A 91 -3.70 -10.54 6.74
N SER A 92 -3.33 -9.64 7.66
CA SER A 92 -4.30 -9.09 8.61
C SER A 92 -5.39 -8.27 7.94
N LYS A 93 -5.06 -7.48 6.91
CA LYS A 93 -6.06 -6.71 6.15
C LYS A 93 -7.06 -7.62 5.46
N PHE A 94 -6.59 -8.63 4.74
CA PHE A 94 -7.45 -9.56 4.01
C PHE A 94 -8.25 -10.47 4.94
N GLU A 95 -7.71 -10.86 6.09
CA GLU A 95 -8.51 -11.55 7.13
C GLU A 95 -9.64 -10.65 7.64
N ALA A 96 -9.38 -9.36 7.88
CA ALA A 96 -10.44 -8.43 8.28
C ALA A 96 -11.55 -8.30 7.22
N LEU A 97 -11.20 -8.37 5.93
CA LEU A 97 -12.19 -8.42 4.84
C LEU A 97 -12.97 -9.73 4.83
N GLU A 98 -12.29 -10.88 4.99
CA GLU A 98 -12.91 -12.20 5.02
C GLU A 98 -13.94 -12.33 6.17
N PHE A 99 -13.65 -11.72 7.32
CA PHE A 99 -14.56 -11.66 8.46
C PHE A 99 -15.59 -10.51 8.38
N ASN A 100 -15.65 -9.76 7.27
CA ASN A 100 -16.53 -8.60 7.09
C ASN A 100 -16.41 -7.55 8.22
N LEU A 101 -15.21 -7.38 8.79
CA LEU A 101 -14.96 -6.35 9.81
C LEU A 101 -14.90 -4.94 9.19
N VAL A 102 -14.53 -4.87 7.92
CA VAL A 102 -14.33 -3.64 7.13
C VAL A 102 -14.59 -3.91 5.66
N GLU A 103 -14.88 -2.87 4.88
CA GLU A 103 -14.92 -2.95 3.42
C GLU A 103 -13.52 -2.76 2.80
N PHE A 104 -13.31 -3.29 1.59
CA PHE A 104 -12.01 -3.19 0.89
C PHE A 104 -11.57 -1.73 0.73
N THR A 105 -12.47 -0.87 0.26
CA THR A 105 -12.21 0.55 0.02
C THR A 105 -11.85 1.28 1.30
N GLN A 106 -12.51 0.97 2.42
CA GLN A 106 -12.19 1.52 3.74
C GLN A 106 -10.80 1.08 4.21
N GLU A 107 -10.51 -0.23 4.13
CA GLU A 107 -9.28 -0.82 4.67
C GLU A 107 -8.02 -0.43 3.86
N PHE A 108 -8.19 -0.24 2.55
CA PHE A 108 -7.12 0.11 1.63
C PHE A 108 -7.13 1.57 1.18
N MET A 109 -8.06 2.41 1.67
CA MET A 109 -8.20 3.82 1.28
C MET A 109 -6.85 4.55 1.17
N PRO A 110 -5.94 4.48 2.16
CA PRO A 110 -4.67 5.21 2.09
C PRO A 110 -3.79 4.83 0.91
N HIS A 111 -3.97 3.61 0.37
CA HIS A 111 -3.14 3.01 -0.68
C HIS A 111 -3.81 3.03 -2.06
N ILE A 112 -5.07 3.49 -2.16
CA ILE A 112 -5.77 3.60 -3.45
C ILE A 112 -5.03 4.60 -4.33
N VAL A 113 -4.70 4.16 -5.55
CA VAL A 113 -4.07 4.99 -6.57
C VAL A 113 -5.14 5.84 -7.25
N LEU A 114 -4.94 7.15 -7.19
CA LEU A 114 -5.73 8.16 -7.86
C LEU A 114 -4.89 8.78 -8.98
N PHE A 115 -5.53 9.06 -10.10
CA PHE A 115 -4.92 9.73 -11.24
C PHE A 115 -5.40 11.17 -11.30
N ASP A 116 -4.47 12.10 -11.49
CA ASP A 116 -4.85 13.44 -11.92
C ASP A 116 -5.15 13.44 -13.43
N LYS A 117 -5.68 14.57 -13.90
CA LYS A 117 -6.00 14.76 -15.33
C LYS A 117 -4.78 14.73 -16.26
N LYS A 118 -3.57 14.86 -15.72
CA LYS A 118 -2.31 14.79 -16.47
C LYS A 118 -1.73 13.36 -16.50
N GLY A 119 -2.44 12.39 -15.93
CA GLY A 119 -2.01 10.99 -15.83
C GLY A 119 -1.00 10.73 -14.71
N VAL A 120 -0.75 11.70 -13.82
CA VAL A 120 0.14 11.51 -12.68
C VAL A 120 -0.61 10.73 -11.61
N SER A 121 -0.01 9.62 -11.15
CA SER A 121 -0.59 8.76 -10.13
C SER A 121 -0.04 9.08 -8.74
N ARG A 122 -0.92 9.20 -7.75
CA ARG A 122 -0.58 9.29 -6.33
C ARG A 122 -1.55 8.44 -5.51
N THR A 123 -1.12 8.02 -4.34
CA THR A 123 -2.03 7.39 -3.38
C THR A 123 -2.99 8.42 -2.78
N ALA A 124 -4.17 8.00 -2.34
CA ALA A 124 -5.11 8.89 -1.65
C ALA A 124 -4.47 9.53 -0.40
N TYR A 125 -3.61 8.79 0.30
CA TYR A 125 -2.87 9.34 1.44
C TYR A 125 -1.92 10.48 1.05
N GLU A 126 -1.14 10.32 -0.02
CA GLU A 126 -0.22 11.35 -0.50
C GLU A 126 -0.94 12.65 -0.92
N LEU A 127 -2.20 12.55 -1.34
CA LEU A 127 -3.04 13.70 -1.68
C LEU A 127 -3.69 14.32 -0.43
N PHE A 128 -4.18 13.48 0.48
CA PHE A 128 -4.91 13.89 1.67
C PHE A 128 -4.03 14.45 2.79
N GLU A 129 -2.93 13.76 3.12
CA GLU A 129 -2.10 14.05 4.31
C GLU A 129 -1.63 15.51 4.39
N PRO A 130 -1.11 16.14 3.30
CA PRO A 130 -0.64 17.52 3.36
C PRO A 130 -1.76 18.51 3.68
N GLN A 131 -2.95 18.29 3.11
CA GLN A 131 -4.13 19.13 3.31
C GLN A 131 -4.64 18.99 4.75
N TYR A 132 -4.73 17.76 5.23
CA TYR A 132 -5.15 17.47 6.60
C TYR A 132 -4.23 18.12 7.64
N LYS A 133 -2.90 17.95 7.50
CA LYS A 133 -1.92 18.57 8.41
C LYS A 133 -2.02 20.09 8.41
N LYS A 134 -2.19 20.71 7.24
CA LYS A 134 -2.38 22.17 7.13
C LYS A 134 -3.65 22.64 7.85
N ASN A 135 -4.75 21.92 7.70
CA ASN A 135 -6.02 22.26 8.34
C ASN A 135 -5.94 22.11 9.87
N LEU A 136 -5.28 21.06 10.38
CA LEU A 136 -5.04 20.91 11.82
C LEU A 136 -4.22 22.06 12.40
N LEU A 137 -3.18 22.51 11.68
CA LEU A 137 -2.31 23.61 12.15
C LEU A 137 -3.00 24.98 12.09
N THR A 138 -3.89 25.18 11.13
CA THR A 138 -4.58 26.48 10.95
C THR A 138 -5.91 26.56 11.71
N GLY A 139 -6.44 25.44 12.22
CA GLY A 139 -7.77 25.38 12.81
C GLY A 139 -8.92 25.56 11.81
N ASN A 140 -8.61 25.74 10.51
CA ASN A 140 -9.59 25.93 9.45
C ASN A 140 -9.92 24.59 8.80
N GLN A 141 -11.18 24.18 8.86
CA GLN A 141 -11.72 23.08 8.05
C GLN A 141 -11.95 23.57 6.62
N SER A 142 -10.88 23.69 5.84
CA SER A 142 -10.99 23.97 4.41
C SER A 142 -11.32 22.71 3.61
N GLU A 143 -11.98 22.87 2.47
CA GLU A 143 -12.36 21.79 1.55
C GLU A 143 -11.14 20.95 1.15
N ILE A 144 -11.28 19.62 1.23
CA ILE A 144 -10.24 18.67 0.85
C ILE A 144 -10.47 18.23 -0.60
N LYS A 145 -9.50 18.51 -1.46
CA LYS A 145 -9.56 18.16 -2.88
C LYS A 145 -8.77 16.88 -3.13
N LEU A 146 -9.49 15.78 -3.34
CA LEU A 146 -8.91 14.46 -3.64
C LEU A 146 -8.70 14.23 -5.15
N ILE A 147 -9.44 14.96 -5.98
CA ILE A 147 -9.32 14.95 -7.44
C ILE A 147 -9.27 16.42 -7.87
N GLY A 148 -8.34 16.77 -8.77
CA GLY A 148 -8.16 18.17 -9.18
C GLY A 148 -9.39 18.76 -9.84
N ASP A 149 -9.74 19.99 -9.48
CA ASP A 149 -10.93 20.68 -9.98
C ASP A 149 -10.95 20.72 -11.52
N GLY A 150 -12.14 20.47 -12.06
CA GLY A 150 -12.59 21.02 -13.34
C GLY A 150 -12.12 22.45 -13.57
N LYS A 151 -11.14 22.66 -14.44
CA LYS A 151 -11.35 23.58 -15.55
C LYS A 151 -11.49 22.75 -16.80
#